data_AF-A0A174FYQ7-F1
#
_entry.id   AF-A0A174FYQ7-F1
#
_cell.length_a   1.000
_cell.length_b   1.000
_cell.length_c   1.000
_cell.angle_alpha   90.00
_cell.angle_beta   90.00
_cell.angle_gamma   90.00
#
_symmetry.space_group_name_H-M   'P 1'
#
loop_
_entity.id
_entity.type
_entity.pdbx_description
1 polymer ?
#
loop_
_entity_poly.entity_id
_entity_poly.type
_entity_poly.pdbx_seq_one_letter_code
_entity_poly.pdbx_strand_id
1 'polypeptide(L)'
;MSTAFKSSLTILFEAPFWIGLYERTDGGKYEVCKITFGSEPKDYEVYEFLLKNWHKLKFSPPIQAEVSIERKLNPKRMQREIQSQLQDKGVGTKAQQALKLQHEQCKLERKAKSQTHRRRADNTQGKFTCDYRFFFISIYDESLPRPMGKEKNRSWAG
;
A
#
# COMPACT_ATOMS: atom_id res chain seq x y z
N MET A 1 -32.36 15.58 -26.26
CA MET A 1 -31.07 14.93 -25.92
C MET A 1 -30.86 13.81 -26.92
N SER A 2 -29.94 13.96 -27.87
CA SER A 2 -29.61 12.90 -28.83
C SER A 2 -28.85 11.80 -28.10
N THR A 3 -29.53 10.71 -27.76
CA THR A 3 -28.88 9.49 -27.28
C THR A 3 -28.09 8.89 -28.43
N ALA A 4 -26.77 9.03 -28.40
CA ALA A 4 -25.91 8.47 -29.44
C ALA A 4 -25.90 6.94 -29.33
N PHE A 5 -26.23 6.26 -30.44
CA PHE A 5 -26.08 4.81 -30.55
C PHE A 5 -24.58 4.47 -30.61
N LYS A 6 -24.11 3.57 -29.74
CA LYS A 6 -22.74 3.06 -29.76
C LYS A 6 -22.77 1.54 -29.91
N SER A 7 -21.94 1.00 -30.79
CA SER A 7 -21.71 -0.44 -30.89
C SER A 7 -20.22 -0.73 -31.06
N SER A 8 -19.73 -1.78 -30.41
CA SER A 8 -18.36 -2.27 -30.50
C SER A 8 -18.33 -3.79 -30.47
N LEU A 9 -17.45 -4.38 -31.27
CA LEU A 9 -17.12 -5.80 -31.21
C LEU A 9 -15.67 -5.94 -30.79
N THR A 10 -15.44 -6.62 -29.68
CA THR A 10 -14.10 -6.91 -29.17
C THR A 10 -13.83 -8.39 -29.31
N ILE A 11 -12.76 -8.76 -30.01
CA ILE A 11 -12.31 -10.15 -30.11
C ILE A 11 -11.21 -10.38 -29.10
N LEU A 12 -11.39 -11.39 -28.26
CA LEU A 12 -10.49 -11.72 -27.18
C LEU A 12 -10.31 -13.24 -27.05
N PHE A 13 -9.12 -13.65 -26.62
CA PHE A 13 -8.80 -15.05 -26.43
C PHE A 13 -9.09 -15.46 -24.98
N GLU A 14 -10.03 -16.39 -24.80
CA GLU A 14 -10.41 -16.98 -23.52
C GLU A 14 -10.16 -18.49 -23.61
N ALA A 15 -9.00 -18.95 -23.10
CA ALA A 15 -8.54 -20.32 -23.31
C ALA A 15 -9.62 -21.37 -22.99
N PRO A 16 -9.90 -22.34 -23.90
CA PRO A 16 -9.14 -22.66 -25.12
C PRO A 16 -9.65 -22.01 -26.41
N PHE A 17 -10.59 -21.06 -26.34
CA PHE A 17 -11.33 -20.56 -27.49
C PHE A 17 -11.16 -19.06 -27.73
N TRP A 18 -11.36 -18.64 -28.97
CA TRP A 18 -11.58 -17.23 -29.27
C TRP A 18 -13.04 -16.87 -29.07
N ILE A 19 -13.27 -15.74 -28.41
CA ILE A 19 -14.61 -15.20 -28.14
C ILE A 19 -14.73 -13.77 -28.66
N GLY A 20 -15.90 -13.46 -29.22
CA GLY A 20 -16.30 -12.11 -29.58
C GLY A 20 -17.29 -11.56 -28.56
N LEU A 21 -16.98 -10.40 -27.99
CA LEU A 21 -17.88 -9.65 -27.13
C LEU A 21 -18.47 -8.49 -27.94
N TYR A 22 -19.77 -8.58 -28.23
CA TYR A 22 -20.48 -7.51 -28.92
C TYR A 22 -21.26 -6.69 -27.91
N GLU A 23 -20.94 -5.41 -27.84
CA GLU A 23 -21.53 -4.45 -26.91
C GLU A 23 -22.32 -3.41 -27.70
N ARG A 24 -23.54 -3.12 -27.26
CA ARG A 24 -24.33 -2.01 -27.81
C ARG A 24 -24.96 -1.17 -26.71
N THR A 25 -24.99 0.13 -26.93
CA THR A 25 -25.69 1.10 -26.08
C THR A 25 -26.69 1.86 -26.93
N ASP A 26 -27.97 1.72 -26.59
CA ASP A 26 -29.07 2.45 -27.23
C ASP A 26 -29.95 3.09 -26.16
N GLY A 27 -30.18 4.39 -26.26
CA GLY A 27 -31.10 5.10 -25.34
C GLY A 27 -30.77 4.98 -23.85
N GLY A 28 -29.51 4.72 -23.47
CA GLY A 28 -29.09 4.47 -22.08
C GLY A 28 -29.25 3.01 -21.61
N LYS A 29 -29.67 2.10 -22.50
CA LYS A 29 -29.68 0.66 -22.27
C LYS A 29 -28.40 0.05 -22.84
N TYR A 30 -27.67 -0.71 -22.02
CA TYR A 30 -26.51 -1.48 -22.43
C TYR A 30 -26.89 -2.95 -22.56
N GLU A 31 -26.57 -3.53 -23.71
CA GLU A 31 -26.81 -4.92 -24.03
C GLU A 31 -25.54 -5.53 -24.58
N VAL A 32 -25.23 -6.76 -24.13
CA VAL A 32 -24.03 -7.47 -24.52
C VAL A 32 -24.37 -8.87 -25.04
N CYS A 33 -23.61 -9.34 -26.04
CA CYS A 33 -23.68 -10.70 -26.56
C CYS A 33 -22.30 -11.34 -26.61
N LYS A 34 -22.19 -12.57 -26.11
CA LYS A 34 -20.99 -13.41 -26.22
C LYS A 34 -21.13 -14.35 -27.41
N ILE A 35 -20.14 -14.32 -28.29
CA ILE A 35 -19.99 -15.20 -29.44
C ILE A 35 -18.74 -16.06 -29.20
N THR A 36 -18.81 -17.37 -29.45
CA THR A 36 -17.65 -18.27 -29.33
C THR A 36 -17.27 -18.75 -30.73
N PHE A 37 -16.05 -18.44 -31.17
CA PHE A 37 -15.52 -18.78 -32.50
C PHE A 37 -14.66 -20.04 -32.48
N GLY A 38 -14.08 -20.40 -31.33
CA GLY A 38 -13.21 -21.56 -31.19
C GLY A 38 -11.80 -21.26 -31.65
N SER A 39 -11.58 -21.23 -32.97
CA SER A 39 -10.31 -20.85 -33.60
C SER A 39 -10.20 -19.32 -33.74
N GLU A 40 -8.99 -18.80 -33.98
CA GLU A 40 -8.77 -17.37 -34.24
C GLU A 40 -9.55 -16.96 -35.50
N PRO A 41 -10.62 -16.16 -35.36
CA PRO A 41 -11.46 -15.84 -36.50
C PRO A 41 -10.80 -14.73 -37.30
N LYS A 42 -10.86 -14.81 -38.63
CA LYS A 42 -10.42 -13.69 -39.47
C LYS A 42 -11.55 -12.68 -39.63
N ASP A 43 -11.21 -11.42 -39.91
CA ASP A 43 -12.18 -10.33 -40.03
C ASP A 43 -13.36 -10.64 -40.98
N TYR A 44 -13.11 -11.34 -42.10
CA TYR A 44 -14.16 -11.73 -43.03
C TYR A 44 -15.12 -12.80 -42.44
N GLU A 45 -14.59 -13.74 -41.64
CA GLU A 45 -15.38 -14.79 -40.99
C GLU A 45 -16.27 -14.20 -39.92
N VAL A 46 -15.74 -13.23 -39.18
CA VAL A 46 -16.49 -12.46 -38.17
C VAL A 46 -17.66 -11.73 -38.83
N TYR A 47 -17.40 -11.02 -39.93
CA TYR A 47 -18.43 -10.28 -40.65
C TYR A 47 -19.52 -11.21 -41.21
N GLU A 48 -19.13 -12.30 -41.88
CA GLU A 48 -20.08 -13.29 -42.39
C GLU A 48 -20.89 -13.94 -41.26
N PHE A 49 -20.24 -14.26 -40.15
CA PHE A 49 -20.91 -14.86 -38.99
C PHE A 49 -22.00 -13.93 -38.45
N LEU A 50 -21.70 -12.64 -38.32
CA LEU A 50 -22.66 -11.64 -37.86
C LEU A 50 -23.85 -11.54 -38.83
N LEU A 51 -23.62 -11.46 -40.14
CA LEU A 51 -24.69 -11.40 -41.13
C LEU A 51 -25.60 -12.64 -41.08
N LYS A 52 -25.01 -13.83 -41.00
CA LYS A 52 -25.75 -15.11 -41.03
C LYS A 52 -26.47 -15.40 -39.71
N ASN A 53 -25.89 -15.00 -38.57
CA ASN A 53 -26.38 -15.41 -37.25
C ASN A 53 -26.98 -14.27 -36.43
N TRP A 54 -27.15 -13.07 -36.98
CA TRP A 54 -27.68 -11.90 -36.28
C TRP A 54 -28.96 -12.20 -35.47
N HIS A 55 -29.90 -12.90 -36.09
CA HIS A 55 -31.20 -13.25 -35.50
C HIS A 55 -31.12 -14.32 -34.39
N LYS A 56 -29.99 -15.02 -34.25
CA LYS A 56 -29.75 -16.04 -33.23
C LYS A 56 -28.96 -15.52 -32.03
N LEU A 57 -28.40 -14.31 -32.13
CA LEU A 57 -27.62 -13.71 -31.06
C LEU A 57 -28.51 -13.41 -29.86
N LYS A 58 -28.21 -14.05 -28.73
CA LYS A 58 -28.91 -13.81 -27.47
C LYS A 58 -28.21 -12.66 -26.76
N PHE A 59 -28.91 -11.53 -26.67
CA PHE A 59 -28.48 -10.38 -25.91
C PHE A 59 -28.83 -10.55 -24.43
N SER A 60 -27.98 -10.02 -23.56
CA SER A 60 -28.29 -9.89 -22.14
C SER A 60 -29.50 -8.98 -21.93
N PRO A 61 -30.21 -9.10 -20.79
CA PRO A 61 -31.19 -8.10 -20.40
C PRO A 61 -30.57 -6.70 -20.43
N PRO A 62 -31.33 -5.68 -20.85
CA PRO A 62 -30.83 -4.31 -20.92
C PRO A 62 -30.50 -3.80 -19.52
N ILE A 63 -29.21 -3.53 -19.28
CA ILE A 63 -28.71 -2.94 -18.03
C ILE A 63 -28.70 -1.42 -18.23
N GLN A 64 -29.03 -0.64 -17.19
CA GLN A 64 -28.83 0.81 -17.25
C GLN A 64 -27.34 1.09 -17.42
N ALA A 65 -26.98 1.70 -18.54
CA ALA A 65 -25.59 2.01 -18.87
C ALA A 65 -25.14 3.17 -17.98
N GLU A 66 -24.51 2.87 -16.84
CA GLU A 66 -23.67 3.87 -16.18
C GLU A 66 -22.58 4.23 -17.18
N VAL A 67 -22.62 5.46 -17.69
CA VAL A 67 -21.64 5.99 -18.64
C VAL A 67 -20.31 6.06 -17.89
N SER A 68 -19.60 4.94 -17.83
CA SER A 68 -18.22 4.92 -17.40
C SER A 68 -17.47 5.66 -18.47
N ILE A 69 -17.24 6.95 -18.21
CA ILE A 69 -16.33 7.78 -18.97
C ILE A 69 -14.98 7.06 -18.89
N GLU A 70 -14.66 6.26 -19.92
CA GLU A 70 -13.34 5.69 -20.11
C GLU A 70 -12.40 6.88 -20.19
N ARG A 71 -11.78 7.20 -19.05
CA ARG A 71 -10.73 8.21 -19.00
C ARG A 71 -9.65 7.68 -19.94
N LYS A 72 -9.50 8.31 -21.12
CA LYS A 72 -8.44 7.98 -22.08
C LYS A 72 -7.10 8.03 -21.35
N LEU A 73 -6.61 6.87 -20.91
CA LEU A 73 -5.28 6.75 -20.35
C LEU A 73 -4.30 6.98 -21.49
N ASN A 74 -3.26 7.79 -21.24
CA ASN A 74 -2.24 8.07 -22.23
C ASN A 74 -1.64 6.73 -22.73
N PRO A 75 -1.57 6.47 -24.04
CA PRO A 75 -1.11 5.19 -24.59
C PRO A 75 0.31 4.82 -24.10
N LYS A 76 1.16 5.82 -23.83
CA LYS A 76 2.48 5.62 -23.22
C LYS A 76 2.40 5.05 -21.79
N ARG A 77 1.40 5.45 -21.02
CA ARG A 77 1.17 4.96 -19.66
C ARG A 77 0.65 3.52 -19.69
N MET A 78 -0.28 3.22 -20.59
CA MET A 78 -0.81 1.87 -20.80
C MET A 78 0.29 0.88 -21.22
N GLN A 79 1.15 1.26 -22.18
CA GLN A 79 2.27 0.41 -22.61
C GLN A 79 3.27 0.12 -21.48
N ARG A 80 3.57 1.11 -20.63
CA ARG A 80 4.44 0.90 -19.45
C ARG A 80 3.85 -0.07 -18.44
N GLU A 81 2.54 -0.04 -18.25
CA GLU A 81 1.84 -0.90 -17.30
C GLU A 81 1.80 -2.34 -17.82
N ILE A 82 1.50 -2.55 -19.09
CA ILE A 82 1.58 -3.85 -19.76
C ILE A 82 3.02 -4.41 -19.70
N GLN A 83 4.04 -3.59 -20.03
CA GLN A 83 5.44 -4.01 -19.93
C GLN A 83 5.85 -4.32 -18.49
N SER A 84 5.37 -3.56 -17.50
CA SER A 84 5.64 -3.85 -16.09
C SER A 84 4.99 -5.12 -15.59
N GLN A 85 3.85 -5.52 -16.18
CA GLN A 85 3.16 -6.76 -15.85
C GLN A 85 3.78 -7.96 -16.57
N LEU A 86 4.23 -7.78 -17.82
CA LEU A 86 4.86 -8.83 -18.63
C LEU A 86 6.35 -9.03 -18.34
N GLN A 87 7.05 -8.02 -17.82
CA GLN A 87 8.39 -8.23 -17.30
C GLN A 87 8.32 -9.01 -16.01
N ASP A 88 8.37 -10.33 -16.14
CA ASP A 88 8.86 -11.20 -15.11
C ASP A 88 10.14 -10.59 -14.54
N LYS A 89 10.12 -10.36 -13.23
CA LYS A 89 11.20 -9.78 -12.44
C LYS A 89 12.51 -10.51 -12.76
N GLY A 90 13.28 -9.97 -13.70
CA GLY A 90 14.50 -10.58 -14.20
C GLY A 90 15.47 -10.90 -13.07
N VAL A 91 16.27 -11.96 -13.26
CA VAL A 91 17.21 -12.56 -12.29
C VAL A 91 18.07 -11.54 -11.52
N GLY A 92 18.39 -10.39 -12.13
CA GLY A 92 19.15 -9.31 -11.49
C GLY A 92 18.47 -8.59 -10.31
N THR A 93 17.16 -8.78 -10.10
CA THR A 93 16.43 -8.13 -9.00
C THR A 93 16.43 -8.91 -7.69
N LYS A 94 16.64 -10.24 -7.70
CA LYS A 94 16.60 -11.03 -6.46
C LYS A 94 17.76 -10.69 -5.51
N ALA A 95 18.97 -10.53 -6.05
CA ALA A 95 20.14 -10.13 -5.27
C ALA A 95 20.01 -8.70 -4.73
N GLN A 96 19.55 -7.76 -5.55
CA GLN A 96 19.32 -6.37 -5.12
C GLN A 96 18.19 -6.27 -4.08
N GLN A 97 17.12 -7.07 -4.21
CA GLN A 97 16.05 -7.15 -3.22
C GLN A 97 16.55 -7.78 -1.91
N ALA A 98 17.36 -8.84 -1.97
CA ALA A 98 17.96 -9.46 -0.79
C ALA A 98 18.87 -8.47 -0.03
N LEU A 99 19.70 -7.70 -0.73
CA LEU A 99 20.55 -6.68 -0.13
C LEU A 99 19.73 -5.54 0.51
N LYS A 100 18.62 -5.13 -0.12
CA LYS A 100 17.71 -4.12 0.45
C LYS A 100 17.04 -4.62 1.73
N LEU A 101 16.56 -5.87 1.75
CA LEU A 101 15.97 -6.51 2.93
C LEU A 101 16.99 -6.65 4.06
N GLN A 102 18.23 -7.04 3.74
CA GLN A 102 19.32 -7.11 4.74
C GLN A 102 19.59 -5.74 5.36
N HIS A 103 19.62 -4.68 4.55
CA HIS A 103 19.85 -3.33 5.04
C HIS A 103 18.74 -2.85 5.98
N GLU A 104 17.48 -3.17 5.66
CA GLU A 104 16.33 -2.86 6.51
C GLU A 104 16.38 -3.60 7.86
N GLN A 105 16.75 -4.89 7.86
CA GLN A 105 16.97 -5.67 9.08
C GLN A 105 18.08 -5.08 9.97
N CYS A 106 19.25 -4.79 9.39
CA CYS A 106 20.36 -4.18 10.12
C CYS A 106 19.98 -2.82 10.73
N LYS A 107 19.13 -2.03 10.05
CA LYS A 107 18.63 -0.75 10.57
C LYS A 107 17.75 -0.93 11.80
N LEU A 108 16.87 -1.93 11.79
CA LEU A 108 16.01 -2.27 12.93
C LEU A 108 16.81 -2.78 14.11
N GLU A 109 17.78 -3.67 13.88
CA GLU A 109 18.67 -4.17 14.93
C GLU A 109 19.49 -3.07 15.59
N ARG A 110 20.04 -2.13 14.80
CA ARG A 110 20.77 -0.97 15.35
C ARG A 110 19.88 -0.10 16.23
N LYS A 111 18.62 0.13 15.84
CA LYS A 111 17.64 0.87 16.66
C LYS A 111 17.33 0.14 17.96
N ALA A 112 17.10 -1.17 17.91
CA ALA A 112 16.84 -1.99 19.10
C ALA A 112 18.03 -2.01 20.07
N LYS A 113 19.27 -2.13 19.56
CA LYS A 113 20.50 -2.05 20.36
C LYS A 113 20.70 -0.68 21.00
N SER A 114 20.43 0.40 20.28
CA SER A 114 20.49 1.76 20.84
C SER A 114 19.44 1.97 21.95
N GLN A 115 18.22 1.46 21.75
CA GLN A 115 17.15 1.58 22.74
C GLN A 115 17.41 0.75 24.01
N THR A 116 17.98 -0.44 23.87
CA THR A 116 18.41 -1.26 25.03
C THR A 116 19.59 -0.65 25.77
N HIS A 117 20.56 -0.06 25.07
CA HIS A 117 21.67 0.66 25.70
C HIS A 117 21.18 1.89 26.49
N ARG A 118 20.25 2.68 25.94
CA ARG A 118 19.61 3.80 26.67
C ARG A 118 18.88 3.31 27.92
N ARG A 119 18.07 2.26 27.82
CA ARG A 119 17.36 1.67 28.97
C ARG A 119 18.30 1.12 30.04
N ARG A 120 19.45 0.56 29.67
CA ARG A 120 20.47 0.09 30.62
C ARG A 120 21.21 1.25 31.31
N ALA A 121 21.49 2.34 30.59
CA ALA A 121 22.08 3.54 31.18
C ALA A 121 21.14 4.18 32.22
N ASP A 122 19.85 4.29 31.92
CA ASP A 122 18.84 4.79 32.86
C ASP A 122 18.71 3.89 34.11
N ASN A 123 18.74 2.56 33.94
CA ASN A 123 18.65 1.62 35.05
C ASN A 123 19.93 1.53 35.91
N THR A 124 21.06 2.05 35.43
CA THR A 124 22.31 2.15 36.20
C THR A 124 22.32 3.40 37.08
N GLN A 125 21.68 4.49 36.65
CA GLN A 125 21.49 5.69 37.49
C GLN A 125 20.49 5.44 38.63
N GLY A 126 19.52 4.54 38.46
CA GLY A 126 18.55 4.17 39.50
C GLY A 126 19.05 3.20 40.57
N LYS A 127 20.28 2.66 40.47
CA LYS A 127 20.85 1.73 41.47
C LYS A 127 21.81 2.37 42.47
N PHE A 128 22.14 3.66 42.35
CA PHE A 128 23.00 4.37 43.30
C PHE A 128 22.26 5.32 44.23
N THR A 129 20.92 5.37 44.18
CA THR A 129 20.11 6.26 45.02
C THR A 129 19.08 5.50 45.85
N CYS A 130 19.48 4.38 46.43
CA CYS A 130 18.66 3.63 47.39
C CYS A 130 19.58 3.04 48.47
N ASP A 131 19.99 3.82 49.48
CA ASP A 131 20.11 3.32 50.87
C ASP A 131 20.60 4.31 51.95
N TYR A 132 20.95 5.56 51.63
CA TYR A 132 21.43 6.50 52.67
C TYR A 132 20.36 7.39 53.34
N ARG A 133 19.08 7.02 53.22
CA ARG A 133 17.98 7.76 53.87
C ARG A 133 17.19 6.95 54.90
N PHE A 134 17.34 5.63 54.91
CA PHE A 134 16.71 4.79 55.94
C PHE A 134 17.59 4.62 57.19
N PHE A 135 18.90 4.91 57.10
CA PHE A 135 19.82 4.81 58.24
C PHE A 135 19.86 6.05 59.15
N PHE A 136 19.37 7.22 58.69
CA PHE A 136 19.53 8.48 59.44
C PHE A 136 18.34 8.86 60.35
N ILE A 137 17.26 8.06 60.36
CA ILE A 137 16.06 8.32 61.16
C ILE A 137 16.10 7.61 62.54
N SER A 138 17.08 6.74 62.79
CA SER A 138 17.18 5.98 64.06
C SER A 138 18.17 6.54 65.09
N ILE A 139 18.78 7.71 64.87
CA ILE A 139 19.84 8.25 65.75
C ILE A 139 19.49 9.60 66.42
N TYR A 140 18.39 10.25 66.06
CA TYR A 140 17.97 11.49 66.72
C TYR A 140 16.60 11.33 67.37
N ASP A 141 16.58 10.61 68.50
CA ASP A 141 15.73 11.02 69.61
C ASP A 141 16.59 11.02 70.89
N GLU A 142 16.34 12.02 71.72
CA GLU A 142 16.86 12.20 73.07
C GLU A 142 18.20 12.93 73.30
N SER A 143 18.06 14.16 73.82
CA SER A 143 19.02 15.01 74.56
C SER A 143 19.67 16.22 73.85
N LEU A 144 18.94 17.34 73.89
CA LEU A 144 19.50 18.70 73.89
C LEU A 144 20.43 18.91 75.12
N PRO A 145 21.45 19.78 75.04
CA PRO A 145 21.24 21.22 75.26
C PRO A 145 21.94 22.16 74.25
N ARG A 146 21.36 23.37 74.14
CA ARG A 146 21.80 24.56 73.40
C ARG A 146 22.97 25.29 74.14
N PRO A 147 23.32 26.55 73.79
CA PRO A 147 23.98 27.12 72.59
C PRO A 147 25.21 27.98 72.99
N MET A 148 26.12 28.42 72.09
CA MET A 148 26.97 29.62 72.33
C MET A 148 27.64 30.21 71.07
N GLY A 149 27.59 31.56 70.95
CA GLY A 149 28.59 32.46 70.31
C GLY A 149 28.65 32.55 68.76
N LYS A 150 28.12 33.59 68.10
CA LYS A 150 28.78 34.87 67.63
C LYS A 150 30.07 34.62 66.82
N GLU A 151 30.28 35.14 65.60
CA GLU A 151 30.51 36.56 65.21
C GLU A 151 30.86 36.57 63.68
N LYS A 152 30.11 37.25 62.80
CA LYS A 152 30.31 38.60 62.19
C LYS A 152 31.41 38.73 61.11
N ASN A 153 31.05 39.48 60.05
CA ASN A 153 31.86 40.13 58.98
C ASN A 153 32.19 39.26 57.75
N ARG A 154 32.19 39.73 56.50
CA ARG A 154 32.09 41.05 55.83
C ARG A 154 31.95 40.75 54.31
N SER A 155 30.91 41.21 53.64
CA SER A 155 30.86 42.34 52.68
C SER A 155 31.45 42.14 51.26
N TRP A 156 30.57 42.39 50.25
CA TRP A 156 30.71 43.21 49.02
C TRP A 156 31.80 42.81 47.98
N ALA A 157 31.50 42.54 46.71
CA ALA A 157 30.90 43.34 45.61
C ALA A 157 31.98 43.59 44.53
N GLY A 158 31.58 43.52 43.26
CA GLY A 158 32.40 43.73 42.08
C GLY A 158 31.69 43.21 40.85
#